data_AF-A0A7C5Z4S1-F1
#
_entry.id   AF-A0A7C5Z4S1-F1
#
_cell.length_a   1.000
_cell.length_b   1.000
_cell.length_c   1.000
_cell.angle_alpha   90.00
_cell.angle_beta   90.00
_cell.angle_gamma   90.00
#
_symmetry.space_group_name_H-M   'P 1'
#
loop_
_entity.id
_entity.type
_entity.pdbx_description
1 polymer ?
#
loop_
_entity_poly.entity_id
_entity_poly.type
_entity_poly.pdbx_seq_one_letter_code
_entity_poly.pdbx_strand_id
1 'polypeptide(L)'
;MNRVEPSTSGPIPPAVVSVFLSLLLTACSSSVSPPKGVGVDYQVAKGMFKQGNLDRVITLTDTMASANGNSPETLKARVLRAVIFSSRIQAYKELADIYKKGSQAARNPQFVSTYDRRRSNALQYAGDATVSLGEVVLQFTSSPEFPREVVLDAPWPSVEGPEEIPDLTRISHGMWVPENQQDNIALDAQHKAVDDVLSELVGGDRSKARTEMESGPVTLNGLDFALFLEKHMVEGLKIYGPNYLADPGQLKTLCGVADRLASPIANMLKEKPDKAKEAEFKKLQKQIEDAKKFT
;
A
#
# COMPACT_ATOMS: atom_id res chain seq x y z
N MET A 1 -14.55 51.85 -62.57
CA MET A 1 -15.72 51.02 -62.98
C MET A 1 -15.91 49.95 -61.92
N ASN A 2 -16.94 49.83 -61.10
CA ASN A 2 -18.12 50.64 -60.77
C ASN A 2 -18.37 50.45 -59.27
N ARG A 3 -18.70 51.55 -58.56
CA ARG A 3 -19.27 51.55 -57.20
C ARG A 3 -20.73 51.14 -57.28
N VAL A 4 -21.19 50.35 -56.32
CA VAL A 4 -22.60 50.26 -55.90
C VAL A 4 -22.61 50.14 -54.37
N GLU A 5 -23.14 51.15 -53.70
CA GLU A 5 -23.63 51.09 -52.30
C GLU A 5 -25.16 50.82 -52.31
N PRO A 6 -25.90 50.94 -51.18
CA PRO A 6 -26.19 49.91 -50.17
C PRO A 6 -27.70 49.56 -50.13
N SER A 7 -28.13 48.60 -49.31
CA SER A 7 -29.56 48.42 -48.98
C SER A 7 -29.79 48.04 -47.52
N THR A 8 -30.19 49.08 -46.78
CA THR A 8 -31.32 49.15 -45.82
C THR A 8 -31.60 47.97 -44.88
N SER A 9 -31.32 48.24 -43.61
CA SER A 9 -31.90 47.63 -42.41
C SER A 9 -33.39 47.97 -42.26
N GLY A 10 -34.19 46.98 -41.89
CA GLY A 10 -35.52 47.13 -41.31
C GLY A 10 -35.53 46.63 -39.85
N PRO A 11 -36.34 47.22 -38.95
CA PRO A 11 -36.21 47.05 -37.51
C PRO A 11 -36.92 45.79 -37.00
N ILE A 12 -36.24 44.99 -36.18
CA ILE A 12 -36.88 43.92 -35.40
C ILE A 12 -37.33 44.52 -34.06
N PRO A 13 -38.60 44.35 -33.65
CA PRO A 13 -39.17 44.97 -32.46
C PRO A 13 -38.51 44.48 -31.15
N PRO A 14 -38.32 45.36 -30.16
CA PRO A 14 -37.65 45.03 -28.89
C PRO A 14 -38.70 44.57 -27.88
N ALA A 15 -39.07 43.31 -27.92
CA ALA A 15 -39.73 42.65 -26.79
C ALA A 15 -39.52 41.15 -26.93
N VAL A 16 -39.26 40.46 -25.81
CA VAL A 16 -39.11 39.00 -25.70
C VAL A 16 -37.68 38.44 -25.87
N VAL A 17 -36.64 39.16 -25.46
CA VAL A 17 -35.31 38.56 -25.16
C VAL A 17 -34.78 39.03 -23.80
N SER A 18 -35.63 39.02 -22.77
CA SER A 18 -35.28 39.51 -21.43
C SER A 18 -35.73 38.59 -20.29
N VAL A 19 -35.71 37.26 -20.50
CA VAL A 19 -35.99 36.28 -19.43
C VAL A 19 -34.99 35.11 -19.38
N PHE A 20 -34.12 34.92 -20.39
CA PHE A 20 -33.23 33.74 -20.45
C PHE A 20 -31.73 34.02 -20.21
N LEU A 21 -31.39 35.18 -19.64
CA LEU A 21 -29.99 35.55 -19.36
C LEU A 21 -29.79 36.09 -17.92
N SER A 22 -30.47 35.49 -16.94
CA SER A 22 -30.28 35.81 -15.51
C SER A 22 -30.27 34.58 -14.60
N LEU A 23 -30.25 33.36 -15.16
CA LEU A 23 -30.24 32.09 -14.42
C LEU A 23 -28.86 31.40 -14.37
N LEU A 24 -27.79 32.08 -14.80
CA LEU A 24 -26.44 31.49 -14.90
C LEU A 24 -25.39 32.13 -13.98
N LEU A 25 -25.77 32.73 -12.84
CA LEU A 25 -24.79 33.29 -11.88
C LEU A 25 -25.14 33.05 -10.40
N THR A 26 -25.70 31.88 -10.07
CA THR A 26 -25.72 31.37 -8.68
C THR A 26 -25.27 29.92 -8.63
N ALA A 27 -24.14 29.60 -9.26
CA ALA A 27 -23.33 28.48 -8.81
C ALA A 27 -22.41 29.02 -7.70
N CYS A 28 -22.99 29.23 -6.52
CA CYS A 28 -22.22 29.37 -5.30
C CYS A 28 -21.46 28.06 -5.13
N SER A 29 -20.17 28.08 -5.43
CA SER A 29 -19.21 27.08 -4.99
C SER A 29 -19.23 27.07 -3.46
N SER A 30 -20.18 26.37 -2.86
CA SER A 30 -20.02 25.94 -1.49
C SER A 30 -18.87 24.94 -1.50
N SER A 31 -17.65 25.45 -1.29
CA SER A 31 -16.52 24.61 -0.89
C SER A 31 -16.81 24.12 0.51
N VAL A 32 -17.79 23.23 0.63
CA VAL A 32 -18.04 22.48 1.84
C VAL A 32 -16.81 21.59 1.97
N SER A 33 -15.91 21.96 2.87
CA SER A 33 -14.88 21.04 3.32
C SER A 33 -15.61 19.74 3.67
N PRO A 34 -15.19 18.58 3.11
CA PRO A 34 -15.84 17.32 3.42
C PRO A 34 -15.98 17.20 4.93
N PRO A 35 -17.12 16.72 5.46
CA PRO A 35 -17.30 16.59 6.90
C PRO A 35 -16.11 15.81 7.47
N LYS A 36 -15.33 16.45 8.35
CA LYS A 36 -14.15 15.86 8.98
C LYS A 36 -14.56 15.19 10.28
N GLY A 37 -14.02 14.01 10.53
CA GLY A 37 -14.25 13.24 11.74
C GLY A 37 -13.76 11.82 11.54
N VAL A 38 -13.26 11.21 12.62
CA VAL A 38 -12.61 9.89 12.61
C VAL A 38 -13.43 8.87 11.81
N GLY A 39 -14.75 8.76 12.07
CA GLY A 39 -15.62 7.85 11.33
C GLY A 39 -15.79 8.17 9.84
N VAL A 40 -15.77 9.44 9.43
CA VAL A 40 -15.90 9.85 8.03
C VAL A 40 -14.59 9.60 7.27
N ASP A 41 -13.45 9.93 7.88
CA ASP A 41 -12.13 9.76 7.26
C ASP A 41 -11.85 8.29 6.95
N TYR A 42 -12.26 7.35 7.82
CA TYR A 42 -12.14 5.92 7.53
C TYR A 42 -13.02 5.47 6.35
N GLN A 43 -14.25 5.95 6.25
CA GLN A 43 -15.13 5.58 5.12
C GLN A 43 -14.57 6.10 3.79
N VAL A 44 -14.02 7.33 3.79
CA VAL A 44 -13.32 7.85 2.60
C VAL A 44 -12.08 7.02 2.30
N ALA A 45 -11.32 6.61 3.33
CA ALA A 45 -10.16 5.74 3.17
C ALA A 45 -10.53 4.40 2.52
N LYS A 46 -11.64 3.77 2.92
CA LYS A 46 -12.15 2.55 2.26
C LYS A 46 -12.42 2.76 0.76
N GLY A 47 -13.03 3.89 0.41
CA GLY A 47 -13.28 4.26 -0.98
C GLY A 47 -11.98 4.43 -1.78
N MET A 48 -10.97 5.08 -1.19
CA MET A 48 -9.66 5.28 -1.82
C MET A 48 -8.88 3.98 -1.94
N PHE A 49 -8.99 3.08 -0.96
CA PHE A 49 -8.40 1.74 -1.01
C PHE A 49 -8.98 0.93 -2.15
N LYS A 50 -10.32 0.95 -2.31
CA LYS A 50 -11.00 0.32 -3.45
C LYS A 50 -10.45 0.82 -4.79
N GLN A 51 -10.12 2.11 -4.89
CA GLN A 51 -9.60 2.72 -6.11
C GLN A 51 -8.11 2.50 -6.34
N GLY A 52 -7.41 1.78 -5.44
CA GLY A 52 -5.96 1.59 -5.51
C GLY A 52 -5.14 2.81 -5.08
N ASN A 53 -5.77 3.86 -4.55
CA ASN A 53 -5.07 5.09 -4.13
C ASN A 53 -4.52 4.95 -2.70
N LEU A 54 -3.50 4.11 -2.54
CA LEU A 54 -2.95 3.73 -1.23
C LEU A 54 -2.33 4.91 -0.47
N ASP A 55 -1.71 5.87 -1.14
CA ASP A 55 -1.15 7.07 -0.49
C ASP A 55 -2.25 7.92 0.17
N ARG A 56 -3.40 8.03 -0.50
CA ARG A 56 -4.54 8.74 0.07
C ARG A 56 -5.11 7.99 1.26
N VAL A 57 -5.13 6.66 1.23
CA VAL A 57 -5.54 5.83 2.37
C VAL A 57 -4.63 6.06 3.57
N ILE A 58 -3.30 6.02 3.38
CA ILE A 58 -2.32 6.28 4.44
C ILE A 58 -2.59 7.65 5.06
N THR A 59 -2.74 8.69 4.23
CA THR A 59 -3.01 10.07 4.70
C THR A 59 -4.29 10.17 5.53
N LEU A 60 -5.38 9.53 5.07
CA LEU A 60 -6.68 9.58 5.75
C LEU A 60 -6.71 8.76 7.05
N THR A 61 -5.86 7.75 7.16
CA THR A 61 -5.82 6.85 8.32
C THR A 61 -4.75 7.23 9.34
N ASP A 62 -3.89 8.20 9.05
CA ASP A 62 -2.68 8.47 9.84
C ASP A 62 -2.96 8.90 11.28
N THR A 63 -3.79 9.93 11.46
CA THR A 63 -4.18 10.41 12.79
C THR A 63 -4.95 9.33 13.57
N MET A 64 -5.75 8.52 12.88
CA MET A 64 -6.52 7.45 13.50
C MET A 64 -5.64 6.30 13.98
N ALA A 65 -4.71 5.83 13.14
CA ALA A 65 -3.79 4.76 13.49
C ALA A 65 -2.85 5.15 14.64
N SER A 66 -2.46 6.43 14.68
CA SER A 66 -1.59 7.00 15.71
C SER A 66 -2.33 7.39 17.00
N ALA A 67 -3.65 7.26 17.05
CA ALA A 67 -4.41 7.56 18.26
C ALA A 67 -4.04 6.61 19.40
N ASN A 68 -4.01 7.13 20.64
CA ASN A 68 -3.74 6.34 21.83
C ASN A 68 -4.89 5.35 22.08
N GLY A 69 -4.53 4.12 22.46
CA GLY A 69 -5.49 3.05 22.76
C GLY A 69 -5.86 2.18 21.56
N ASN A 70 -6.84 1.30 21.78
CA ASN A 70 -7.24 0.23 20.86
C ASN A 70 -8.74 0.29 20.55
N SER A 71 -9.28 1.48 20.27
CA SER A 71 -10.67 1.55 19.79
C SER A 71 -10.82 0.76 18.48
N PRO A 72 -12.02 0.24 18.17
CA PRO A 72 -12.23 -0.52 16.95
C PRO A 72 -11.78 0.21 15.67
N GLU A 73 -12.03 1.52 15.58
CA GLU A 73 -11.63 2.35 14.43
C GLU A 73 -10.11 2.46 14.32
N THR A 74 -9.43 2.70 15.46
CA THR A 74 -7.97 2.75 15.51
C THR A 74 -7.34 1.44 15.06
N LEU A 75 -7.84 0.31 15.54
CA LEU A 75 -7.34 -1.01 15.12
C LEU A 75 -7.59 -1.27 13.64
N LYS A 76 -8.78 -0.93 13.13
CA LYS A 76 -9.12 -1.03 11.70
C LYS A 76 -8.18 -0.20 10.81
N ALA A 77 -7.81 1.01 11.24
CA ALA A 77 -6.83 1.84 10.53
C ALA A 77 -5.43 1.22 10.56
N ARG A 78 -4.99 0.70 11.70
CA ARG A 78 -3.68 0.03 11.81
C ARG A 78 -3.61 -1.26 10.97
N VAL A 79 -4.68 -2.07 10.95
CA VAL A 79 -4.77 -3.25 10.06
C VAL A 79 -4.66 -2.85 8.60
N LEU A 80 -5.40 -1.82 8.17
CA LEU A 80 -5.36 -1.36 6.78
C LEU A 80 -3.96 -0.84 6.39
N ARG A 81 -3.29 -0.12 7.29
CA ARG A 81 -1.90 0.32 7.10
C ARG A 81 -0.92 -0.85 7.06
N ALA A 82 -1.09 -1.86 7.90
CA ALA A 82 -0.28 -3.08 7.86
C ALA A 82 -0.35 -3.73 6.47
N VAL A 83 -1.55 -3.90 5.91
CA VAL A 83 -1.75 -4.43 4.55
C VAL A 83 -0.98 -3.61 3.52
N ILE A 84 -1.11 -2.28 3.56
CA ILE A 84 -0.49 -1.39 2.57
C ILE A 84 1.04 -1.41 2.67
N PHE A 85 1.60 -1.36 3.88
CA PHE A 85 3.05 -1.36 4.03
C PHE A 85 3.66 -2.73 3.73
N SER A 86 3.00 -3.82 4.14
CA SER A 86 3.38 -5.18 3.76
C SER A 86 3.39 -5.38 2.24
N SER A 87 2.37 -4.89 1.52
CA SER A 87 2.32 -5.00 0.05
C SER A 87 3.38 -4.15 -0.64
N ARG A 88 3.68 -2.95 -0.12
CA ARG A 88 4.78 -2.10 -0.61
C ARG A 88 6.14 -2.76 -0.44
N ILE A 89 6.42 -3.36 0.72
CA ILE A 89 7.65 -4.10 0.96
C ILE A 89 7.80 -5.21 -0.10
N GLN A 90 6.74 -5.99 -0.32
CA GLN A 90 6.76 -7.08 -1.30
C GLN A 90 6.98 -6.57 -2.74
N ALA A 91 6.16 -5.63 -3.21
CA ALA A 91 6.24 -5.09 -4.57
C ALA A 91 7.60 -4.45 -4.86
N TYR A 92 8.07 -3.57 -3.98
CA TYR A 92 9.29 -2.82 -4.22
C TYR A 92 10.55 -3.67 -4.05
N LYS A 93 10.52 -4.69 -3.17
CA LYS A 93 11.60 -5.68 -3.10
C LYS A 93 11.70 -6.47 -4.41
N GLU A 94 10.58 -6.97 -4.93
CA GLU A 94 10.54 -7.70 -6.20
C GLU A 94 11.05 -6.83 -7.35
N LEU A 95 10.57 -5.60 -7.47
CA LEU A 95 11.05 -4.64 -8.47
C LEU A 95 12.56 -4.41 -8.35
N ALA A 96 13.09 -4.20 -7.13
CA ALA A 96 14.52 -4.01 -6.91
C ALA A 96 15.33 -5.23 -7.36
N ASP A 97 14.86 -6.45 -7.08
CA ASP A 97 15.50 -7.69 -7.50
C ASP A 97 15.47 -7.88 -9.02
N ILE A 98 14.33 -7.58 -9.67
CA ILE A 98 14.18 -7.67 -11.13
C ILE A 98 15.06 -6.65 -11.83
N TYR A 99 15.08 -5.39 -11.37
CA TYR A 99 15.94 -4.37 -11.95
C TYR A 99 17.43 -4.68 -11.74
N LYS A 100 17.82 -5.27 -10.60
CA LYS A 100 19.19 -5.77 -10.39
C LYS A 100 19.58 -6.83 -11.44
N LYS A 101 18.71 -7.82 -11.66
CA LYS A 101 18.95 -8.85 -12.69
C LYS A 101 19.03 -8.21 -14.08
N GLY A 102 18.14 -7.27 -14.37
CA GLY A 102 18.11 -6.54 -15.63
C GLY A 102 19.38 -5.73 -15.89
N SER A 103 19.90 -5.01 -14.89
CA SER A 103 21.14 -4.25 -15.05
C SER A 103 22.36 -5.15 -15.22
N GLN A 104 22.38 -6.31 -14.56
CA GLN A 104 23.43 -7.32 -14.73
C GLN A 104 23.40 -8.02 -16.10
N ALA A 105 22.21 -8.21 -16.68
CA ALA A 105 22.04 -8.90 -17.96
C ALA A 105 22.15 -7.96 -19.17
N ALA A 106 21.84 -6.67 -19.01
CA ALA A 106 21.85 -5.70 -20.08
C ALA A 106 23.28 -5.42 -20.60
N ARG A 107 23.42 -5.34 -21.93
CA ARG A 107 24.69 -4.95 -22.59
C ARG A 107 24.75 -3.46 -22.92
N ASN A 108 23.61 -2.79 -23.01
CA ASN A 108 23.54 -1.37 -23.34
C ASN A 108 23.73 -0.54 -22.05
N PRO A 109 24.77 0.31 -21.96
CA PRO A 109 25.03 1.13 -20.77
C PRO A 109 23.84 2.01 -20.33
N GLN A 110 23.02 2.48 -21.27
CA GLN A 110 21.83 3.26 -20.96
C GLN A 110 20.78 2.43 -20.19
N PHE A 111 20.60 1.17 -20.56
CA PHE A 111 19.65 0.28 -19.89
C PHE A 111 20.16 -0.07 -18.49
N VAL A 112 21.47 -0.35 -18.36
CA VAL A 112 22.13 -0.59 -17.07
C VAL A 112 21.87 0.59 -16.12
N SER A 113 22.20 1.81 -16.54
CA SER A 113 21.99 3.02 -15.74
C SER A 113 20.53 3.24 -15.35
N THR A 114 19.59 3.00 -16.28
CA THR A 114 18.16 3.15 -16.02
C THR A 114 17.67 2.13 -14.98
N TYR A 115 18.07 0.86 -15.11
CA TYR A 115 17.69 -0.19 -14.19
C TYR A 115 18.34 -0.03 -12.82
N ASP A 116 19.59 0.42 -12.74
CA ASP A 116 20.22 0.72 -11.45
C ASP A 116 19.52 1.88 -10.73
N ARG A 117 19.12 2.93 -11.46
CA ARG A 117 18.30 4.02 -10.90
C ARG A 117 16.96 3.51 -10.38
N ARG A 118 16.24 2.73 -11.17
CA ARG A 118 14.92 2.16 -10.79
C ARG A 118 15.04 1.21 -9.60
N ARG A 119 16.09 0.38 -9.55
CA ARG A 119 16.44 -0.45 -8.39
C ARG A 119 16.64 0.42 -7.15
N SER A 120 17.43 1.49 -7.24
CA SER A 120 17.68 2.38 -6.09
C SER A 120 16.38 2.99 -5.56
N ASN A 121 15.51 3.48 -6.46
CA ASN A 121 14.22 4.05 -6.07
C ASN A 121 13.33 2.99 -5.40
N ALA A 122 13.25 1.79 -5.97
CA ALA A 122 12.48 0.69 -5.38
C ALA A 122 13.00 0.33 -3.98
N LEU A 123 14.33 0.31 -3.76
CA LEU A 123 14.88 0.06 -2.42
C LEU A 123 14.57 1.16 -1.42
N GLN A 124 14.55 2.42 -1.85
CA GLN A 124 14.10 3.53 -0.98
C GLN A 124 12.64 3.35 -0.57
N TYR A 125 11.74 3.08 -1.53
CA TYR A 125 10.32 2.86 -1.23
C TYR A 125 10.07 1.61 -0.36
N ALA A 126 10.84 0.53 -0.57
CA ALA A 126 10.77 -0.66 0.28
C ALA A 126 11.28 -0.38 1.70
N GLY A 127 12.35 0.42 1.83
CA GLY A 127 12.89 0.86 3.12
C GLY A 127 11.88 1.69 3.90
N ASP A 128 11.32 2.73 3.27
CA ASP A 128 10.31 3.59 3.87
C ASP A 128 9.09 2.77 4.33
N ALA A 129 8.58 1.86 3.48
CA ALA A 129 7.49 0.97 3.84
C ALA A 129 7.83 0.04 5.01
N THR A 130 9.07 -0.43 5.10
CA THR A 130 9.54 -1.26 6.23
C THR A 130 9.53 -0.47 7.54
N VAL A 131 10.00 0.78 7.52
CA VAL A 131 9.96 1.66 8.69
C VAL A 131 8.51 1.91 9.12
N SER A 132 7.63 2.25 8.18
CA SER A 132 6.22 2.48 8.49
C SER A 132 5.49 1.22 8.95
N LEU A 133 5.85 0.02 8.48
CA LEU A 133 5.35 -1.23 9.05
C LEU A 133 5.84 -1.42 10.50
N GLY A 134 7.10 -1.07 10.77
CA GLY A 134 7.65 -1.05 12.12
C GLY A 134 6.87 -0.11 13.06
N GLU A 135 6.46 1.07 12.58
CA GLU A 135 5.58 1.96 13.34
C GLU A 135 4.23 1.32 13.65
N VAL A 136 3.63 0.61 12.69
CA VAL A 136 2.38 -0.14 12.93
C VAL A 136 2.58 -1.22 14.00
N VAL A 137 3.70 -1.95 13.96
CA VAL A 137 4.06 -2.92 15.02
C VAL A 137 4.20 -2.24 16.38
N LEU A 138 4.88 -1.09 16.45
CA LEU A 138 4.99 -0.31 17.68
C LEU A 138 3.61 0.14 18.20
N GLN A 139 2.70 0.55 17.32
CA GLN A 139 1.35 0.94 17.68
C GLN A 139 0.57 -0.23 18.28
N PHE A 140 0.63 -1.43 17.69
CA PHE A 140 -0.02 -2.63 18.24
C PHE A 140 0.61 -3.11 19.55
N THR A 141 1.92 -2.98 19.70
CA THR A 141 2.68 -3.45 20.88
C THR A 141 2.87 -2.38 21.95
N SER A 142 2.28 -1.19 21.77
CA SER A 142 2.27 -0.11 22.77
C SER A 142 1.31 -0.38 23.93
N SER A 143 0.32 -1.25 23.71
CA SER A 143 -0.61 -1.70 24.75
C SER A 143 -0.06 -2.93 25.49
N PRO A 144 -0.40 -3.13 26.77
CA PRO A 144 0.06 -4.29 27.54
C PRO A 144 -0.34 -5.64 26.93
N GLU A 145 -1.48 -5.67 26.24
CA GLU A 145 -2.00 -6.86 25.58
C GLU A 145 -2.18 -6.61 24.08
N PHE A 146 -1.69 -7.56 23.28
CA PHE A 146 -1.95 -7.57 21.84
C PHE A 146 -3.40 -8.03 21.58
N PRO A 147 -4.14 -7.41 20.66
CA PRO A 147 -5.54 -7.77 20.40
C PRO A 147 -5.71 -9.23 19.99
N ARG A 148 -6.63 -9.95 20.64
CA ARG A 148 -6.95 -11.35 20.31
C ARG A 148 -7.67 -11.51 18.97
N GLU A 149 -8.35 -10.45 18.55
CA GLU A 149 -9.05 -10.34 17.28
C GLU A 149 -8.86 -8.92 16.75
N VAL A 150 -8.72 -8.79 15.43
CA VAL A 150 -8.71 -7.50 14.72
C VAL A 150 -9.63 -7.59 13.52
N VAL A 151 -10.03 -6.45 12.96
CA VAL A 151 -10.98 -6.41 11.84
C VAL A 151 -10.34 -5.73 10.64
N LEU A 152 -10.34 -6.42 9.50
CA LEU A 152 -10.09 -5.82 8.19
C LEU A 152 -11.43 -5.32 7.64
N ASP A 153 -11.65 -4.02 7.73
CA ASP A 153 -12.87 -3.35 7.26
C ASP A 153 -12.58 -2.52 6.00
N ALA A 154 -12.19 -3.20 4.92
CA ALA A 154 -11.93 -2.60 3.62
C ALA A 154 -12.48 -3.46 2.49
N PRO A 155 -12.99 -2.85 1.40
CA PRO A 155 -13.42 -3.61 0.23
C PRO A 155 -12.20 -4.19 -0.50
N TRP A 156 -12.43 -5.26 -1.28
CA TRP A 156 -11.46 -5.70 -2.27
C TRP A 156 -11.16 -4.58 -3.29
N PRO A 157 -9.90 -4.39 -3.73
CA PRO A 157 -9.56 -3.40 -4.76
C PRO A 157 -10.36 -3.60 -6.06
N SER A 158 -10.82 -2.51 -6.66
CA SER A 158 -11.56 -2.54 -7.94
C SER A 158 -10.65 -2.74 -9.15
N VAL A 159 -9.37 -2.43 -9.02
CA VAL A 159 -8.33 -2.73 -10.00
C VAL A 159 -7.48 -3.83 -9.40
N GLU A 160 -7.71 -5.05 -9.88
CA GLU A 160 -6.92 -6.21 -9.47
C GLU A 160 -5.55 -6.19 -10.15
N GLY A 161 -4.54 -6.62 -9.41
CA GLY A 161 -3.23 -6.83 -9.97
C GLY A 161 -3.22 -8.08 -10.85
N PRO A 162 -2.41 -8.11 -11.92
CA PRO A 162 -2.27 -9.34 -12.70
C PRO A 162 -1.66 -10.46 -11.84
N GLU A 163 -1.87 -11.71 -12.23
CA GLU A 163 -1.20 -12.86 -11.59
C GLU A 163 0.30 -12.87 -11.90
N GLU A 164 0.64 -12.52 -13.15
CA GLU A 164 1.99 -12.41 -13.68
C GLU A 164 2.18 -11.07 -14.39
N ILE A 165 3.39 -10.52 -14.34
CA ILE A 165 3.75 -9.28 -15.06
C ILE A 165 4.82 -9.63 -16.10
N PRO A 166 4.43 -9.98 -17.35
CA PRO A 166 5.37 -10.53 -18.35
C PRO A 166 6.58 -9.63 -18.64
N ASP A 167 6.41 -8.31 -18.52
CA ASP A 167 7.51 -7.38 -18.74
C ASP A 167 8.58 -7.42 -17.63
N LEU A 168 8.27 -7.89 -16.41
CA LEU A 168 9.31 -8.14 -15.39
C LEU A 168 10.28 -9.22 -15.86
N THR A 169 9.77 -10.26 -16.54
CA THR A 169 10.62 -11.28 -17.17
C THR A 169 11.50 -10.65 -18.25
N ARG A 170 10.97 -9.74 -19.06
CA ARG A 170 11.75 -9.04 -20.09
C ARG A 170 12.87 -8.19 -19.49
N ILE A 171 12.54 -7.42 -18.44
CA ILE A 171 13.51 -6.61 -17.70
C ILE A 171 14.61 -7.50 -17.11
N SER A 172 14.25 -8.62 -16.47
CA SER A 172 15.24 -9.53 -15.84
C SER A 172 16.25 -10.12 -16.83
N HIS A 173 15.90 -10.22 -18.11
CA HIS A 173 16.79 -10.67 -19.19
C HIS A 173 17.58 -9.52 -19.85
N GLY A 174 17.53 -8.30 -19.28
CA GLY A 174 18.23 -7.13 -19.78
C GLY A 174 17.62 -6.52 -21.05
N MET A 175 16.41 -6.94 -21.44
CA MET A 175 15.70 -6.35 -22.58
C MET A 175 15.11 -5.01 -22.19
N TRP A 176 15.13 -4.04 -23.11
CA TRP A 176 14.55 -2.72 -22.87
C TRP A 176 13.02 -2.76 -22.86
N VAL A 177 12.46 -2.07 -21.87
CA VAL A 177 11.04 -1.76 -21.78
C VAL A 177 10.91 -0.23 -21.75
N PRO A 178 10.04 0.39 -22.57
CA PRO A 178 9.82 1.84 -22.55
C PRO A 178 9.49 2.38 -21.15
N GLU A 179 9.92 3.60 -20.82
CA GLU A 179 9.78 4.14 -19.45
C GLU A 179 8.32 4.23 -18.98
N ASN A 180 7.40 4.64 -19.84
CA ASN A 180 5.96 4.67 -19.53
C ASN A 180 5.40 3.27 -19.22
N GLN A 181 5.92 2.23 -19.87
CA GLN A 181 5.56 0.85 -19.57
C GLN A 181 6.21 0.38 -18.27
N GLN A 182 7.43 0.84 -17.94
CA GLN A 182 8.05 0.60 -16.63
C GLN A 182 7.26 1.23 -15.47
N ASP A 183 6.68 2.41 -15.67
CA ASP A 183 5.83 3.04 -14.66
C ASP A 183 4.54 2.23 -14.42
N ASN A 184 3.92 1.73 -15.49
CA ASN A 184 2.76 0.83 -15.39
C ASN A 184 3.12 -0.50 -14.70
N ILE A 185 4.27 -1.08 -15.02
CA ILE A 185 4.77 -2.31 -14.35
C ILE A 185 4.91 -2.10 -12.84
N ALA A 186 5.38 -0.94 -12.40
CA ALA A 186 5.48 -0.64 -10.98
C ALA A 186 4.11 -0.50 -10.30
N LEU A 187 3.10 -0.01 -11.02
CA LEU A 187 1.71 0.01 -10.54
C LEU A 187 1.11 -1.40 -10.49
N ASP A 188 1.30 -2.20 -11.54
CA ASP A 188 0.83 -3.59 -11.59
C ASP A 188 1.46 -4.44 -10.49
N ALA A 189 2.75 -4.25 -10.21
CA ALA A 189 3.45 -4.92 -9.11
C ALA A 189 2.84 -4.56 -7.75
N GLN A 190 2.44 -3.30 -7.56
CA GLN A 190 1.77 -2.86 -6.34
C GLN A 190 0.36 -3.44 -6.22
N HIS A 191 -0.45 -3.41 -7.27
CA HIS A 191 -1.78 -4.03 -7.26
C HIS A 191 -1.67 -5.54 -7.00
N LYS A 192 -0.73 -6.21 -7.68
CA LYS A 192 -0.46 -7.64 -7.47
C LYS A 192 -0.10 -7.94 -6.01
N ALA A 193 0.80 -7.16 -5.42
CA ALA A 193 1.21 -7.36 -4.04
C ALA A 193 0.08 -7.07 -3.04
N VAL A 194 -0.80 -6.10 -3.31
CA VAL A 194 -1.98 -5.87 -2.47
C VAL A 194 -2.89 -7.09 -2.48
N ASP A 195 -3.22 -7.61 -3.66
CA ASP A 195 -4.09 -8.79 -3.79
C ASP A 195 -3.46 -10.03 -3.11
N ASP A 196 -2.15 -10.23 -3.29
CA ASP A 196 -1.43 -11.35 -2.67
C ASP A 196 -1.40 -11.23 -1.13
N VAL A 197 -1.14 -10.04 -0.60
CA VAL A 197 -1.14 -9.77 0.84
C VAL A 197 -2.53 -9.92 1.45
N LEU A 198 -3.57 -9.44 0.76
CA LEU A 198 -4.96 -9.63 1.21
C LEU A 198 -5.34 -11.11 1.22
N SER A 199 -4.92 -11.87 0.21
CA SER A 199 -5.18 -13.30 0.12
C SER A 199 -4.49 -14.09 1.22
N GLU A 200 -3.25 -13.74 1.53
CA GLU A 200 -2.52 -14.29 2.66
C GLU A 200 -3.23 -13.97 3.98
N LEU A 201 -3.60 -12.70 4.19
CA LEU A 201 -4.13 -12.24 5.46
C LEU A 201 -5.54 -12.79 5.76
N VAL A 202 -6.42 -12.80 4.74
CA VAL A 202 -7.78 -13.35 4.86
C VAL A 202 -7.78 -14.88 4.83
N GLY A 203 -6.80 -15.48 4.13
CA GLY A 203 -6.58 -16.91 4.07
C GLY A 203 -7.29 -17.59 2.89
N GLY A 204 -6.48 -18.05 1.93
CA GLY A 204 -6.94 -18.76 0.74
C GLY A 204 -6.27 -18.21 -0.52
N ASP A 205 -6.94 -18.37 -1.67
CA ASP A 205 -6.57 -17.69 -2.90
C ASP A 205 -7.26 -16.33 -3.02
N ARG A 206 -6.89 -15.55 -4.05
CA ARG A 206 -7.47 -14.23 -4.34
C ARG A 206 -8.98 -14.26 -4.50
N SER A 207 -9.52 -15.32 -5.10
CA SER A 207 -10.96 -15.46 -5.33
C SER A 207 -11.72 -15.63 -4.00
N LYS A 208 -11.19 -16.47 -3.10
CA LYS A 208 -11.78 -16.68 -1.78
C LYS A 208 -11.69 -15.43 -0.92
N ALA A 209 -10.51 -14.80 -0.88
CA ALA A 209 -10.30 -13.58 -0.10
C ALA A 209 -11.20 -12.43 -0.59
N ARG A 210 -11.35 -12.27 -1.90
CA ARG A 210 -12.32 -11.33 -2.49
C ARG A 210 -13.73 -11.60 -2.01
N THR A 211 -14.20 -12.83 -2.15
CA THR A 211 -15.56 -13.23 -1.75
C THR A 211 -15.83 -12.89 -0.28
N GLU A 212 -14.86 -13.16 0.58
CA GLU A 212 -14.97 -12.89 2.02
C GLU A 212 -14.98 -11.38 2.33
N MET A 213 -14.08 -10.59 1.71
CA MET A 213 -14.05 -9.14 1.89
C MET A 213 -15.24 -8.40 1.28
N GLU A 214 -15.81 -8.91 0.19
CA GLU A 214 -17.04 -8.36 -0.42
C GLU A 214 -18.28 -8.65 0.43
N SER A 215 -18.24 -9.71 1.25
CA SER A 215 -19.32 -10.06 2.17
C SER A 215 -19.39 -9.14 3.39
N GLY A 216 -18.32 -8.39 3.68
CA GLY A 216 -18.27 -7.41 4.76
C GLY A 216 -16.92 -7.36 5.47
N PRO A 217 -16.87 -6.73 6.65
CA PRO A 217 -15.66 -6.70 7.47
C PRO A 217 -15.23 -8.12 7.85
N VAL A 218 -13.94 -8.41 7.68
CA VAL A 218 -13.36 -9.73 7.98
C VAL A 218 -12.71 -9.70 9.36
N THR A 219 -13.15 -10.58 10.26
CA THR A 219 -12.51 -10.77 11.56
C THR A 219 -11.29 -11.66 11.42
N LEU A 220 -10.14 -11.14 11.82
CA LEU A 220 -8.86 -11.83 11.78
C LEU A 220 -8.48 -12.31 13.17
N ASN A 221 -7.97 -13.54 13.24
CA ASN A 221 -7.40 -14.07 14.48
C ASN A 221 -6.11 -13.30 14.85
N GLY A 222 -5.99 -12.90 16.11
CA GLY A 222 -4.86 -12.09 16.59
C GLY A 222 -3.50 -12.78 16.46
N LEU A 223 -3.43 -14.11 16.63
CA LEU A 223 -2.19 -14.87 16.43
C LEU A 223 -1.79 -14.87 14.95
N ASP A 224 -2.75 -15.11 14.05
CA ASP A 224 -2.49 -15.09 12.60
C ASP A 224 -2.06 -13.70 12.13
N PHE A 225 -2.71 -12.66 12.64
CA PHE A 225 -2.32 -11.29 12.33
C PHE A 225 -0.95 -10.91 12.90
N ALA A 226 -0.59 -11.35 14.11
CA ALA A 226 0.73 -11.10 14.68
C ALA A 226 1.85 -11.82 13.90
N LEU A 227 1.63 -13.07 13.49
CA LEU A 227 2.54 -13.82 12.62
C LEU A 227 2.69 -13.16 11.25
N PHE A 228 1.60 -12.68 10.67
CA PHE A 228 1.59 -11.90 9.44
C PHE A 228 2.49 -10.65 9.56
N LEU A 229 2.34 -9.86 10.64
CA LEU A 229 3.19 -8.71 10.89
C LEU A 229 4.67 -9.09 11.02
N GLU A 230 4.96 -10.14 11.79
CA GLU A 230 6.34 -10.59 12.00
C GLU A 230 7.00 -11.07 10.69
N LYS A 231 6.26 -11.82 9.88
CA LYS A 231 6.72 -12.29 8.56
C LYS A 231 7.07 -11.13 7.65
N HIS A 232 6.19 -10.13 7.53
CA HIS A 232 6.46 -8.97 6.68
C HIS A 232 7.55 -8.06 7.24
N MET A 233 7.69 -7.97 8.57
CA MET A 233 8.86 -7.34 9.19
C MET A 233 10.14 -8.06 8.79
N VAL A 234 10.20 -9.40 8.85
CA VAL A 234 11.38 -10.17 8.42
C VAL A 234 11.72 -9.94 6.94
N GLU A 235 10.73 -9.85 6.06
CA GLU A 235 10.98 -9.47 4.66
C GLU A 235 11.53 -8.04 4.53
N GLY A 236 11.02 -7.10 5.33
CA GLY A 236 11.52 -5.73 5.41
C GLY A 236 12.94 -5.64 5.97
N LEU A 237 13.30 -6.43 6.99
CA LEU A 237 14.67 -6.47 7.55
C LEU A 237 15.71 -6.81 6.47
N LYS A 238 15.36 -7.67 5.51
CA LYS A 238 16.26 -8.00 4.39
C LYS A 238 16.65 -6.76 3.60
N ILE A 239 15.77 -5.78 3.43
CA ILE A 239 16.03 -4.53 2.69
C ILE A 239 17.17 -3.72 3.31
N TYR A 240 17.29 -3.74 4.63
CA TYR A 240 18.37 -3.03 5.34
C TYR A 240 19.64 -3.88 5.50
N GLY A 241 19.59 -5.16 5.14
CA GLY A 241 20.74 -6.05 5.16
C GLY A 241 21.81 -5.74 4.10
N PRO A 242 22.96 -6.44 4.15
CA PRO A 242 24.15 -6.14 3.34
C PRO A 242 23.96 -6.30 1.83
N ASN A 243 22.93 -7.03 1.39
CA ASN A 243 22.66 -7.27 -0.03
C ASN A 243 21.85 -6.14 -0.71
N TYR A 244 21.34 -5.19 0.07
CA TYR A 244 20.40 -4.16 -0.36
C TYR A 244 20.87 -2.77 0.08
N LEU A 245 20.26 -2.15 1.09
CA LEU A 245 20.63 -0.81 1.55
C LEU A 245 21.90 -0.80 2.42
N ALA A 246 22.24 -1.93 3.05
CA ALA A 246 23.42 -2.07 3.92
C ALA A 246 23.48 -0.98 5.03
N ASP A 247 22.37 -0.80 5.74
CA ASP A 247 22.27 0.13 6.86
C ASP A 247 22.15 -0.65 8.19
N PRO A 248 23.28 -0.96 8.85
CA PRO A 248 23.29 -1.75 10.07
C PRO A 248 22.56 -1.05 11.23
N GLY A 249 22.57 0.30 11.28
CA GLY A 249 21.92 1.07 12.34
C GLY A 249 20.40 0.99 12.26
N GLN A 250 19.85 1.17 11.05
CA GLN A 250 18.42 1.02 10.83
C GLN A 250 17.98 -0.44 10.98
N LEU A 251 18.79 -1.39 10.49
CA LEU A 251 18.54 -2.82 10.68
C LEU A 251 18.45 -3.19 12.17
N LYS A 252 19.37 -2.70 13.01
CA LYS A 252 19.36 -2.91 14.46
C LYS A 252 18.06 -2.44 15.09
N THR A 253 17.64 -1.24 14.72
CA THR A 253 16.43 -0.61 15.24
C THR A 253 15.20 -1.44 14.88
N LEU A 254 15.09 -1.86 13.61
CA LEU A 254 13.95 -2.64 13.13
C LEU A 254 13.93 -4.07 13.68
N CYS A 255 15.08 -4.71 13.89
CA CYS A 255 15.15 -5.99 14.61
C CYS A 255 14.55 -5.86 16.02
N GLY A 256 14.91 -4.80 16.75
CA GLY A 256 14.35 -4.53 18.08
C GLY A 256 12.84 -4.22 18.06
N VAL A 257 12.32 -3.66 16.96
CA VAL A 257 10.87 -3.49 16.75
C VAL A 257 10.20 -4.84 16.49
N ALA A 258 10.77 -5.67 15.62
CA ALA A 258 10.24 -7.00 15.29
C ALA A 258 10.17 -7.91 16.54
N ASP A 259 11.19 -7.87 17.40
CA ASP A 259 11.24 -8.61 18.66
C ASP A 259 10.04 -8.32 19.59
N ARG A 260 9.37 -7.17 19.45
CA ARG A 260 8.20 -6.84 20.26
C ARG A 260 7.00 -7.76 20.02
N LEU A 261 6.93 -8.42 18.87
CA LEU A 261 5.89 -9.41 18.55
C LEU A 261 6.13 -10.77 19.21
N ALA A 262 7.36 -11.06 19.64
CA ALA A 262 7.74 -12.37 20.15
C ALA A 262 6.94 -12.78 21.40
N SER A 263 6.80 -11.86 22.36
CA SER A 263 6.05 -12.13 23.60
C SER A 263 4.55 -12.31 23.36
N PRO A 264 3.86 -11.40 22.63
CA PRO A 264 2.48 -11.62 22.21
C PRO A 264 2.22 -12.97 21.53
N ILE A 265 3.03 -13.33 20.54
CA ILE A 265 2.85 -14.58 19.78
C ILE A 265 3.09 -15.80 20.68
N ALA A 266 4.16 -15.80 21.47
CA ALA A 266 4.45 -16.89 22.40
C ALA A 266 3.35 -17.08 23.44
N ASN A 267 2.74 -15.99 23.94
CA ASN A 267 1.64 -16.08 24.88
C ASN A 267 0.38 -16.66 24.24
N MET A 268 0.01 -16.20 23.04
CA MET A 268 -1.14 -16.75 22.31
C MET A 268 -0.95 -18.24 21.95
N LEU A 269 0.27 -18.66 21.60
CA LEU A 269 0.59 -20.08 21.35
C LEU A 269 0.58 -20.93 22.63
N LYS A 270 0.91 -20.38 23.79
CA LYS A 270 0.77 -21.10 25.08
C LYS A 270 -0.70 -21.31 25.42
N GLU A 271 -1.54 -20.30 25.19
CA GLU A 271 -2.98 -20.39 25.45
C GLU A 271 -3.68 -21.35 24.49
N LYS A 272 -3.33 -21.31 23.21
CA LYS A 272 -3.86 -22.20 22.17
C LYS A 272 -2.72 -22.79 21.33
N PRO A 273 -2.16 -23.93 21.75
CA PRO A 273 -1.04 -24.57 21.06
C PRO A 273 -1.39 -24.95 19.61
N ASP A 274 -0.52 -24.55 18.68
CA ASP A 274 -0.55 -24.92 17.27
C ASP A 274 0.89 -25.18 16.82
N LYS A 275 1.20 -26.44 16.50
CA LYS A 275 2.57 -26.86 16.16
C LYS A 275 3.08 -26.25 14.85
N ALA A 276 2.19 -26.01 13.88
CA ALA A 276 2.57 -25.43 12.60
C ALA A 276 2.95 -23.96 12.80
N LYS A 277 2.12 -23.21 13.52
CA LYS A 277 2.37 -21.81 13.85
C LYS A 277 3.57 -21.63 14.79
N GLU A 278 3.77 -22.55 15.73
CA GLU A 278 4.98 -22.54 16.58
C GLU A 278 6.27 -22.76 15.76
N ALA A 279 6.23 -23.65 14.77
CA ALA A 279 7.37 -23.88 13.88
C ALA A 279 7.65 -22.66 12.97
N GLU A 280 6.59 -22.03 12.45
CA GLU A 280 6.69 -20.78 11.70
C GLU A 280 7.28 -19.65 12.56
N PHE A 281 6.73 -19.43 13.76
CA PHE A 281 7.23 -18.45 14.70
C PHE A 281 8.73 -18.64 15.01
N LYS A 282 9.16 -19.87 15.30
CA LYS A 282 10.58 -20.18 15.54
C LYS A 282 11.46 -19.89 14.33
N LYS A 283 10.94 -20.13 13.11
CA LYS A 283 11.65 -19.80 11.87
C LYS A 283 11.81 -18.29 11.71
N LEU A 284 10.75 -17.51 11.96
CA LEU A 284 10.79 -16.05 11.90
C LEU A 284 11.76 -15.45 12.93
N GLN A 285 11.66 -15.89 14.19
CA GLN A 285 12.59 -15.49 15.25
C GLN A 285 14.05 -15.81 14.89
N LYS A 286 14.32 -16.98 14.32
CA LYS A 286 15.67 -17.31 13.82
C LYS A 286 16.13 -16.35 12.72
N GLN A 287 15.26 -15.97 11.79
CA GLN A 287 15.59 -15.01 10.74
C GLN A 287 15.89 -13.62 11.30
N ILE A 288 15.19 -13.18 12.35
CA ILE A 288 15.48 -11.94 13.07
C ILE A 288 16.86 -12.03 13.76
N GLU A 289 17.16 -13.14 14.46
CA GLU A 289 18.48 -13.38 15.07
C GLU A 289 19.61 -13.42 14.04
N ASP A 290 19.37 -14.05 12.89
CA ASP A 290 20.34 -14.05 11.79
C ASP A 290 20.55 -12.64 11.22
N ALA A 291 19.52 -11.81 11.14
CA ALA A 291 19.62 -10.42 10.71
C ALA A 291 20.45 -9.55 11.69
N LYS A 292 20.33 -9.79 13.00
CA LYS A 292 21.13 -9.10 14.05
C LYS A 292 22.64 -9.30 13.91
N LYS A 293 23.09 -10.33 13.19
CA LYS A 293 24.53 -10.54 12.91
C LYS A 293 25.13 -9.49 11.98
N PHE A 294 24.28 -8.73 11.28
CA PHE A 294 24.68 -7.68 10.34
C PHE A 294 24.49 -6.26 10.91
N THR A 295 24.21 -6.12 12.21
CA THR A 295 23.95 -4.83 12.89
C THR A 295 25.12 -4.36 13.72
#